data_AF-A0AAG5DKN0-F1
#
_entry.id   AF-A0AAG5DKN0-F1
#
_cell.length_a   1.000
_cell.length_b   1.000
_cell.length_c   1.000
_cell.angle_alpha   90.00
_cell.angle_beta   90.00
_cell.angle_gamma   90.00
#
_symmetry.space_group_name_H-M   'P 1'
#
loop_
_entity.id
_entity.type
_entity.pdbx_description
1 polymer ?
#
loop_
_entity_poly.entity_id
_entity_poly.type
_entity_poly.pdbx_seq_one_letter_code
_entity_poly.pdbx_strand_id
1 'polypeptide(L)'
;MLFPGDKYFSNPPSESSFERLKVPYQYKADGFHCHMKDFSKQFAFIYASRLDEMLKLLEARVQQKWGDDIPIKRLADLREECPQKCVIIGTLFKHQELKPSILREISEENQLAPQPPRSHYTNDTDILILEDALQRIRLVGKIDVHSVVTGVVCAVMGQDRYEESDGRFFVEDFIFYEGGPQKPLKPLDSSPLLVLISGLNQSAAHDFSMSLELFQQWIFGNMEGFGHGHDWEAASIVRIVIAGNSVKATLKPKNHLQSKASNELASSELLSAVKAVDTLIYNLAQSVPVDLMPGEFDPANHMLPQQPMHHCLFPRSAEFSSFRGVPNPYAFEVADRTILGTAGQNVHDVLRYSKLDGPMEALKATLRWSHIVPTAPDTLPCYPYYQKDPFIINECPHVYFAGNVGEFMTELWTGPNGESVRLVCVPSFSENQSIAVVNLRTMDCRKVSFKLDAIGEGEE
;
A
#
# COMPACT_ATOMS: atom_id res chain seq x y z
N MET A 1 -7.74 14.48 25.09
CA MET A 1 -6.55 14.48 24.23
C MET A 1 -6.63 13.25 23.37
N LEU A 2 -6.24 13.35 22.10
CA LEU A 2 -6.09 12.21 21.20
C LEU A 2 -5.08 11.19 21.73
N PHE A 3 -4.04 11.66 22.44
CA PHE A 3 -3.03 10.83 23.09
C PHE A 3 -2.88 11.21 24.59
N PRO A 4 -3.75 10.70 25.49
CA PRO A 4 -3.84 11.18 26.87
C PRO A 4 -2.59 10.92 27.73
N GLY A 5 -1.72 9.99 27.32
CA GLY A 5 -0.45 9.72 28.01
C GLY A 5 0.71 10.63 27.58
N ASP A 6 0.54 11.42 26.52
CA ASP A 6 1.62 12.20 25.93
C ASP A 6 1.54 13.68 26.32
N LYS A 7 2.61 14.17 26.96
CA LYS A 7 2.74 15.54 27.47
C LYS A 7 3.70 16.42 26.65
N TYR A 8 4.18 15.92 25.52
CA TYR A 8 5.28 16.54 24.75
C TYR A 8 4.82 17.19 23.45
N PHE A 9 3.54 17.53 23.39
CA PHE A 9 3.04 18.34 22.30
C PHE A 9 3.50 19.78 22.43
N SER A 10 3.65 20.47 21.30
CA SER A 10 4.11 21.85 21.29
C SER A 10 3.11 22.75 22.00
N ASN A 11 3.62 23.70 22.79
CA ASN A 11 2.87 24.83 23.36
C ASN A 11 1.75 24.45 24.36
N PRO A 12 2.09 24.08 25.62
CA PRO A 12 1.11 23.99 26.71
C PRO A 12 0.34 25.31 26.92
N PRO A 13 -0.84 25.30 27.56
CA PRO A 13 -1.84 26.37 27.46
C PRO A 13 -1.25 27.73 27.89
N SER A 14 -1.15 28.65 26.94
CA SER A 14 -0.92 30.07 27.18
C SER A 14 -1.91 30.84 26.31
N GLU A 15 -2.32 32.04 26.73
CA GLU A 15 -3.34 32.89 26.08
C GLU A 15 -2.91 33.45 24.69
N SER A 16 -1.97 32.79 24.00
CA SER A 16 -1.38 33.26 22.74
C SER A 16 -1.71 32.31 21.58
N SER A 17 -1.67 32.86 20.35
CA SER A 17 -1.85 32.09 19.12
C SER A 17 -0.76 31.02 18.98
N PHE A 18 -1.14 29.77 18.69
CA PHE A 18 -0.20 28.67 18.52
C PHE A 18 0.49 28.69 17.15
N GLU A 19 1.81 28.53 17.14
CA GLU A 19 2.56 28.24 15.90
C GLU A 19 2.61 26.73 15.64
N ARG A 20 2.51 26.35 14.36
CA ARG A 20 2.60 24.95 13.93
C ARG A 20 4.03 24.42 14.10
N LEU A 21 4.14 23.22 14.68
CA LEU A 21 5.42 22.52 14.86
C LEU A 21 6.09 22.27 13.50
N LYS A 22 7.40 22.57 13.43
CA LYS A 22 8.23 22.34 12.25
C LYS A 22 9.22 21.22 12.53
N VAL A 23 9.31 20.27 11.61
CA VAL A 23 10.23 19.12 11.68
C VAL A 23 10.92 18.91 10.35
N PRO A 24 12.13 18.32 10.33
CA PRO A 24 12.80 17.99 9.08
C PRO A 24 11.96 17.03 8.25
N TYR A 25 11.98 17.23 6.93
CA TYR A 25 11.33 16.39 5.94
C TYR A 25 12.31 16.10 4.80
N GLN A 26 12.33 14.85 4.35
CA GLN A 26 13.09 14.43 3.19
C GLN A 26 12.23 13.58 2.26
N TYR A 27 12.22 13.92 0.98
CA TYR A 27 11.59 13.10 -0.04
C TYR A 27 12.41 11.83 -0.28
N LYS A 28 11.76 10.66 -0.36
CA LYS A 28 12.42 9.36 -0.59
C LYS A 28 11.75 8.52 -1.68
N ALA A 29 10.93 9.15 -2.52
CA ALA A 29 10.14 8.47 -3.55
C ALA A 29 10.73 8.58 -4.95
N ASP A 30 11.99 9.00 -5.10
CA ASP A 30 12.65 9.15 -6.41
C ASP A 30 12.62 7.85 -7.22
N GLY A 31 12.77 6.69 -6.56
CA GLY A 31 12.67 5.37 -7.19
C GLY A 31 11.31 5.03 -7.81
N PHE A 32 10.26 5.78 -7.49
CA PHE A 32 8.92 5.61 -8.06
C PHE A 32 8.63 6.56 -9.24
N HIS A 33 9.58 7.43 -9.64
CA HIS A 33 9.39 8.31 -10.79
C HIS A 33 9.83 7.63 -12.08
N CYS A 34 8.91 7.56 -13.05
CA CYS A 34 9.19 7.00 -14.35
C CYS A 34 9.77 8.08 -15.28
N HIS A 35 11.09 8.25 -15.28
CA HIS A 35 11.77 9.23 -16.14
C HIS A 35 11.77 8.84 -17.64
N MET A 36 11.87 7.55 -17.95
CA MET A 36 11.81 7.04 -19.32
C MET A 36 10.83 5.88 -19.41
N LYS A 37 9.81 6.03 -20.27
CA LYS A 37 8.78 5.00 -20.51
C LYS A 37 9.13 4.21 -21.76
N ASP A 38 9.86 3.11 -21.58
CA ASP A 38 10.16 2.16 -22.66
C ASP A 38 9.25 0.93 -22.56
N PHE A 39 8.21 0.91 -23.38
CA PHE A 39 7.26 -0.21 -23.47
C PHE A 39 7.69 -1.31 -24.45
N SER A 40 8.87 -1.20 -25.06
CA SER A 40 9.38 -2.25 -25.94
C SER A 40 9.90 -3.48 -25.18
N LYS A 41 10.07 -3.37 -23.85
CA LYS A 41 10.59 -4.42 -22.98
C LYS A 41 9.50 -5.39 -22.53
N GLN A 42 9.88 -6.65 -22.37
CA GLN A 42 9.00 -7.71 -21.87
C GLN A 42 9.04 -7.79 -20.34
N PHE A 43 7.95 -8.27 -19.74
CA PHE A 43 7.82 -8.42 -18.28
C PHE A 43 8.74 -9.48 -17.66
N ALA A 44 9.40 -10.35 -18.44
CA ALA A 44 10.33 -11.33 -17.87
C ALA A 44 11.49 -10.67 -17.10
N PHE A 45 11.92 -9.47 -17.52
CA PHE A 45 13.04 -8.78 -16.89
C PHE A 45 12.74 -8.30 -15.47
N ILE A 46 11.48 -7.98 -15.13
CA ILE A 46 11.14 -7.56 -13.76
C ILE A 46 11.29 -8.73 -12.78
N TYR A 47 10.85 -9.93 -13.17
CA TYR A 47 11.01 -11.14 -12.35
C TYR A 47 12.48 -11.53 -12.19
N ALA A 48 13.26 -11.43 -13.27
CA ALA A 48 14.70 -11.71 -13.23
C ALA A 48 15.42 -10.72 -12.30
N SER A 49 15.13 -9.42 -12.41
CA SER A 49 15.70 -8.40 -11.53
C SER A 49 15.26 -8.58 -10.08
N ARG A 50 13.99 -8.94 -9.85
CA ARG A 50 13.45 -9.20 -8.52
C ARG A 50 14.14 -10.38 -7.86
N LEU A 51 14.28 -11.50 -8.58
CA LEU A 51 14.96 -12.68 -8.07
C LEU A 51 16.44 -12.41 -7.77
N ASP A 52 17.16 -11.69 -8.64
CA ASP A 52 18.58 -11.35 -8.42
C ASP A 52 18.81 -10.46 -7.19
N GLU A 53 17.94 -9.46 -6.97
CA GLU A 53 18.02 -8.60 -5.77
C GLU A 53 17.64 -9.40 -4.51
N MET A 54 16.53 -10.15 -4.54
CA MET A 54 16.07 -10.92 -3.39
C MET A 54 16.98 -12.08 -3.02
N LEU A 55 17.68 -12.69 -3.98
CA LEU A 55 18.66 -13.75 -3.72
C LEU A 55 19.77 -13.24 -2.80
N LYS A 56 20.35 -12.07 -3.13
CA LYS A 56 21.40 -11.43 -2.30
C LYS A 56 20.91 -11.10 -0.89
N LEU A 57 19.66 -10.70 -0.77
CA LEU A 57 19.04 -10.34 0.51
C LEU A 57 18.71 -11.58 1.36
N LEU A 58 18.21 -12.65 0.73
CA LEU A 58 17.81 -13.88 1.40
C LEU A 58 19.00 -14.76 1.79
N GLU A 59 20.11 -14.77 1.05
CA GLU A 59 21.30 -15.57 1.38
C GLU A 59 21.75 -15.37 2.83
N ALA A 60 21.86 -14.11 3.28
CA ALA A 60 22.24 -13.80 4.66
C ALA A 60 21.21 -14.31 5.69
N ARG A 61 19.91 -14.24 5.38
CA ARG A 61 18.83 -14.72 6.27
C ARG A 61 18.77 -16.25 6.33
N VAL A 62 19.04 -16.91 5.20
CA VAL A 62 19.15 -18.37 5.12
C VAL A 62 20.26 -18.86 6.04
N GLN A 63 21.45 -18.28 5.93
CA GLN A 63 22.60 -18.61 6.78
C GLN A 63 22.31 -18.36 8.26
N GLN A 64 21.66 -17.23 8.59
CA GLN A 64 21.26 -16.91 9.97
C GLN A 64 20.28 -17.92 10.57
N LYS A 65 19.31 -18.42 9.78
CA LYS A 65 18.27 -19.34 10.28
C LYS A 65 18.71 -20.81 10.29
N TRP A 66 19.35 -21.27 9.23
CA TRP A 66 19.63 -22.69 9.00
C TRP A 66 21.11 -23.07 9.05
N GLY A 67 22.01 -22.09 9.23
CA GLY A 67 23.46 -22.30 9.28
C GLY A 67 24.09 -22.54 7.91
N ASP A 68 25.42 -22.68 7.90
CA ASP A 68 26.22 -22.87 6.69
C ASP A 68 26.26 -24.33 6.21
N ASP A 69 25.74 -25.26 7.02
CA ASP A 69 25.76 -26.71 6.73
C ASP A 69 24.77 -27.10 5.62
N ILE A 70 23.71 -26.30 5.41
CA ILE A 70 22.68 -26.56 4.40
C ILE A 70 22.99 -25.73 3.15
N PRO A 71 23.38 -26.35 2.03
CA PRO A 71 23.74 -25.62 0.82
C PRO A 71 22.53 -24.96 0.17
N ILE A 72 22.73 -23.72 -0.28
CA ILE A 72 21.83 -23.06 -1.22
C ILE A 72 22.14 -23.63 -2.61
N LYS A 73 21.14 -24.21 -3.27
CA LYS A 73 21.26 -24.81 -4.60
C LYS A 73 20.29 -24.13 -5.56
N ARG A 74 20.59 -24.24 -6.86
CA ARG A 74 19.62 -23.95 -7.92
C ARG A 74 18.78 -25.18 -8.21
N LEU A 75 17.61 -24.98 -8.80
CA LEU A 75 16.72 -26.11 -9.15
C LEU A 75 17.40 -27.10 -10.11
N ALA A 76 18.18 -26.61 -11.07
CA ALA A 76 18.91 -27.45 -12.03
C ALA A 76 20.00 -28.33 -11.39
N ASP A 77 20.44 -28.00 -10.18
CA ASP A 77 21.49 -28.72 -9.45
C ASP A 77 20.89 -29.80 -8.52
N LEU A 78 19.57 -29.95 -8.47
CA LEU A 78 18.89 -31.03 -7.77
C LEU A 78 19.15 -32.35 -8.50
N ARG A 79 19.83 -33.28 -7.83
CA ARG A 79 20.12 -34.62 -8.35
C ARG A 79 19.33 -35.65 -7.56
N GLU A 80 18.57 -36.49 -8.25
CA GLU A 80 17.80 -37.58 -7.65
C GLU A 80 18.73 -38.57 -6.94
N GLU A 81 19.92 -38.81 -7.50
CA GLU A 81 20.87 -39.83 -7.01
C GLU A 81 21.61 -39.47 -5.71
N CYS A 82 21.53 -38.22 -5.24
CA CYS A 82 22.18 -37.76 -4.01
C CYS A 82 21.29 -36.77 -3.26
N PRO A 83 20.20 -37.25 -2.62
CA PRO A 83 19.31 -36.41 -1.85
C PRO A 83 20.03 -35.89 -0.61
N GLN A 84 20.35 -34.60 -0.66
CA GLN A 84 20.86 -33.84 0.47
C GLN A 84 19.88 -32.70 0.73
N LYS A 85 19.61 -32.44 2.01
CA LYS A 85 18.93 -31.22 2.44
C LYS A 85 19.56 -30.01 1.77
N CYS A 86 18.72 -29.18 1.16
CA CYS A 86 19.17 -27.96 0.51
C CYS A 86 18.09 -26.89 0.58
N VAL A 87 18.53 -25.66 0.35
CA VAL A 87 17.67 -24.49 0.27
C VAL A 87 17.60 -24.05 -1.17
N ILE A 88 16.40 -23.79 -1.65
CA ILE A 88 16.16 -23.18 -2.96
C ILE A 88 15.55 -21.79 -2.72
N ILE A 89 16.12 -20.77 -3.34
CA ILE A 89 15.54 -19.42 -3.40
C ILE A 89 14.88 -19.26 -4.76
N GLY A 90 13.62 -18.87 -4.78
CA GLY A 90 12.87 -18.74 -6.03
C GLY A 90 11.63 -17.85 -5.89
N THR A 91 11.04 -17.54 -7.03
CA THR A 91 9.79 -16.79 -7.12
C THR A 91 8.62 -17.76 -7.09
N LEU A 92 7.66 -17.53 -6.19
CA LEU A 92 6.43 -18.29 -6.11
C LEU A 92 5.50 -17.90 -7.26
N PHE A 93 5.02 -18.90 -7.98
CA PHE A 93 3.94 -18.80 -8.94
C PHE A 93 2.76 -19.63 -8.43
N LYS A 94 1.62 -18.97 -8.23
CA LYS A 94 0.38 -19.62 -7.84
C LYS A 94 -0.45 -19.89 -9.08
N HIS A 95 -0.61 -21.14 -9.43
CA HIS A 95 -1.50 -21.52 -10.51
C HIS A 95 -2.92 -21.65 -9.96
N GLN A 96 -3.80 -20.76 -10.42
CA GLN A 96 -5.15 -20.62 -9.92
C GLN A 96 -6.16 -20.90 -11.03
N GLU A 97 -7.09 -21.83 -10.77
CA GLU A 97 -8.07 -22.26 -11.77
C GLU A 97 -9.07 -21.15 -12.13
N LEU A 98 -9.42 -20.34 -11.13
CA LEU A 98 -10.44 -19.30 -11.23
C LEU A 98 -9.90 -17.95 -11.71
N LYS A 99 -8.56 -17.80 -11.81
CA LYS A 99 -7.94 -16.55 -12.22
C LYS A 99 -8.36 -16.19 -13.65
N PRO A 100 -8.72 -14.92 -13.92
CA PRO A 100 -9.16 -14.51 -15.25
C PRO A 100 -8.05 -14.69 -16.28
N SER A 101 -8.44 -15.07 -17.49
CA SER A 101 -7.54 -15.26 -18.61
C SER A 101 -8.08 -14.50 -19.81
N ILE A 102 -7.30 -13.52 -20.27
CA ILE A 102 -7.62 -12.72 -21.47
C ILE A 102 -7.83 -13.63 -22.69
N LEU A 103 -7.05 -14.72 -22.80
CA LEU A 103 -7.20 -15.66 -23.92
C LEU A 103 -8.52 -16.43 -23.87
N ARG A 104 -8.99 -16.80 -22.66
CA ARG A 104 -10.31 -17.42 -22.50
C ARG A 104 -11.41 -16.41 -22.80
N GLU A 105 -11.28 -15.19 -22.29
CA GLU A 105 -12.23 -14.11 -22.53
C GLU A 105 -12.36 -13.79 -24.03
N ILE A 106 -11.27 -13.59 -24.76
CA ILE A 106 -11.30 -13.35 -26.21
C ILE A 106 -11.86 -14.56 -26.98
N SER A 107 -11.56 -15.79 -26.53
CA SER A 107 -12.11 -17.00 -27.15
C SER A 107 -13.62 -17.11 -26.94
N GLU A 108 -14.11 -16.70 -25.77
CA GLU A 108 -15.52 -16.76 -25.34
C GLU A 108 -16.34 -15.53 -25.78
N GLU A 109 -15.72 -14.37 -26.02
CA GLU A 109 -16.37 -13.14 -26.53
C GLU A 109 -17.03 -13.34 -27.90
N ASN A 110 -16.63 -14.38 -28.64
CA ASN A 110 -17.32 -14.79 -29.85
C ASN A 110 -18.66 -15.52 -29.59
N GLN A 111 -18.98 -15.91 -28.33
CA GLN A 111 -20.14 -16.76 -28.00
C GLN A 111 -20.84 -16.50 -26.64
N LEU A 112 -20.32 -15.67 -25.72
CA LEU A 112 -20.93 -15.43 -24.39
C LEU A 112 -20.84 -13.97 -23.91
N ALA A 113 -21.81 -13.58 -23.07
CA ALA A 113 -21.81 -12.31 -22.33
C ALA A 113 -20.71 -12.31 -21.25
N PRO A 114 -20.08 -11.16 -20.96
CA PRO A 114 -19.01 -11.07 -19.97
C PRO A 114 -19.49 -11.52 -18.59
N GLN A 115 -18.75 -12.45 -17.99
CA GLN A 115 -19.01 -12.92 -16.63
C GLN A 115 -18.76 -11.78 -15.64
N PRO A 116 -19.57 -11.65 -14.57
CA PRO A 116 -19.32 -10.65 -13.55
C PRO A 116 -17.96 -10.91 -12.87
N PRO A 117 -17.18 -9.85 -12.59
CA PRO A 117 -15.90 -9.99 -11.91
C PRO A 117 -16.10 -10.61 -10.53
N ARG A 118 -15.27 -11.61 -10.20
CA ARG A 118 -15.31 -12.30 -8.90
C ARG A 118 -14.62 -11.44 -7.84
N SER A 119 -15.10 -11.55 -6.60
CA SER A 119 -14.43 -10.95 -5.43
C SER A 119 -13.15 -11.68 -5.05
N HIS A 120 -13.10 -13.01 -5.25
CA HIS A 120 -11.93 -13.84 -4.97
C HIS A 120 -11.68 -14.86 -6.08
N TYR A 121 -10.41 -15.20 -6.29
CA TYR A 121 -9.93 -16.10 -7.33
C TYR A 121 -9.20 -17.34 -6.78
N THR A 122 -9.30 -17.60 -5.47
CA THR A 122 -8.70 -18.78 -4.82
C THR A 122 -9.60 -20.00 -4.93
N ASN A 123 -9.00 -21.18 -5.14
CA ASN A 123 -9.66 -22.48 -5.09
C ASN A 123 -8.79 -23.49 -4.32
N ASP A 124 -9.40 -24.47 -3.66
CA ASP A 124 -8.68 -25.54 -2.94
C ASP A 124 -7.84 -26.42 -3.88
N THR A 125 -8.11 -26.36 -5.19
CA THR A 125 -7.31 -26.99 -6.26
C THR A 125 -6.07 -26.19 -6.67
N ASP A 126 -5.89 -24.97 -6.14
CA ASP A 126 -4.74 -24.12 -6.46
C ASP A 126 -3.42 -24.82 -6.10
N ILE A 127 -2.41 -24.68 -6.97
CA ILE A 127 -1.08 -25.26 -6.75
C ILE A 127 -0.02 -24.18 -6.67
N LEU A 128 0.99 -24.44 -5.83
CA LEU A 128 2.14 -23.56 -5.67
C LEU A 128 3.35 -24.14 -6.42
N ILE A 129 3.98 -23.29 -7.22
CA ILE A 129 5.16 -23.63 -8.03
C ILE A 129 6.27 -22.66 -7.64
N LEU A 130 7.48 -23.17 -7.44
CA LEU A 130 8.67 -22.34 -7.26
C LEU A 130 9.40 -22.24 -8.59
N GLU A 131 9.68 -21.02 -9.02
CA GLU A 131 10.41 -20.71 -10.24
C GLU A 131 11.79 -20.11 -9.90
N ASP A 132 12.83 -20.72 -10.45
CA ASP A 132 14.18 -20.16 -10.55
C ASP A 132 14.39 -19.65 -12.00
N ALA A 133 15.55 -19.09 -12.32
CA ALA A 133 15.90 -18.59 -13.64
C ALA A 133 15.79 -19.62 -14.78
N LEU A 134 15.90 -20.92 -14.48
CA LEU A 134 15.97 -21.99 -15.49
C LEU A 134 14.81 -22.99 -15.44
N GLN A 135 14.25 -23.24 -14.26
CA GLN A 135 13.35 -24.37 -14.03
C GLN A 135 12.24 -24.01 -13.05
N ARG A 136 11.23 -24.88 -12.99
CA ARG A 136 10.08 -24.76 -12.12
C ARG A 136 9.83 -26.09 -11.43
N ILE A 137 9.46 -26.06 -10.15
CA ILE A 137 9.11 -27.25 -9.39
C ILE A 137 7.86 -27.01 -8.55
N ARG A 138 6.99 -28.00 -8.47
CA ARG A 138 5.77 -27.91 -7.65
C ARG A 138 6.12 -28.05 -6.17
N LEU A 139 5.60 -27.17 -5.32
CA LEU A 139 5.79 -27.21 -3.88
C LEU A 139 4.66 -27.99 -3.19
N VAL A 140 5.03 -28.77 -2.18
CA VAL A 140 4.12 -29.48 -1.26
C VAL A 140 4.71 -29.47 0.16
N GLY A 141 3.92 -29.79 1.18
CA GLY A 141 4.39 -29.84 2.56
C GLY A 141 4.05 -28.58 3.35
N LYS A 142 5.01 -28.07 4.13
CA LYS A 142 4.78 -27.01 5.12
C LYS A 142 4.80 -25.60 4.51
N ILE A 143 4.00 -25.39 3.47
CA ILE A 143 3.74 -24.06 2.90
C ILE A 143 2.29 -24.00 2.43
N ASP A 144 1.53 -23.03 2.95
CA ASP A 144 0.12 -22.88 2.59
C ASP A 144 -0.04 -22.06 1.32
N VAL A 145 -0.60 -22.68 0.27
CA VAL A 145 -0.90 -22.05 -1.03
C VAL A 145 -1.85 -20.85 -0.89
N HIS A 146 -2.68 -20.82 0.15
CA HIS A 146 -3.64 -19.74 0.37
C HIS A 146 -3.05 -18.56 1.13
N SER A 147 -1.92 -18.73 1.81
CA SER A 147 -1.22 -17.68 2.55
C SER A 147 -0.33 -16.79 1.68
N VAL A 148 -0.10 -17.15 0.42
CA VAL A 148 0.81 -16.48 -0.52
C VAL A 148 0.14 -16.14 -1.84
N VAL A 149 0.78 -15.25 -2.60
CA VAL A 149 0.37 -14.81 -3.93
C VAL A 149 1.52 -14.95 -4.93
N THR A 150 1.22 -14.92 -6.22
CA THR A 150 2.23 -14.94 -7.29
C THR A 150 3.20 -13.76 -7.17
N GLY A 151 4.47 -14.01 -7.46
CA GLY A 151 5.53 -13.01 -7.53
C GLY A 151 6.29 -12.76 -6.23
N VAL A 152 5.87 -13.40 -5.12
CA VAL A 152 6.62 -13.41 -3.84
C VAL A 152 7.89 -14.24 -4.00
N VAL A 153 9.02 -13.72 -3.54
CA VAL A 153 10.29 -14.48 -3.49
C VAL A 153 10.50 -15.01 -2.07
N CYS A 154 10.85 -16.29 -1.95
CA CYS A 154 11.14 -16.91 -0.66
C CYS A 154 12.27 -17.93 -0.78
N ALA A 155 12.81 -18.33 0.37
CA ALA A 155 13.72 -19.48 0.48
C ALA A 155 12.95 -20.66 1.07
N VAL A 156 13.00 -21.81 0.43
CA VAL A 156 12.37 -23.05 0.89
C VAL A 156 13.44 -24.10 1.17
N MET A 157 13.34 -24.75 2.32
CA MET A 157 14.21 -25.87 2.71
C MET A 157 13.50 -27.18 2.43
N GLY A 158 14.15 -28.04 1.64
CA GLY A 158 13.66 -29.38 1.32
C GLY A 158 13.93 -30.39 2.44
N GLN A 159 13.18 -31.50 2.43
CA GLN A 159 13.48 -32.66 3.27
C GLN A 159 14.68 -33.47 2.77
N ASP A 160 15.25 -34.30 3.64
CA ASP A 160 16.38 -35.21 3.33
C ASP A 160 16.06 -36.26 2.24
N ARG A 161 14.79 -36.38 1.84
CA ARG A 161 14.32 -37.23 0.73
C ARG A 161 13.24 -36.49 -0.04
N TYR A 162 13.63 -35.77 -1.09
CA TYR A 162 12.69 -35.18 -2.05
C TYR A 162 12.11 -36.21 -3.05
N GLU A 163 12.36 -37.50 -2.82
CA GLU A 163 11.79 -38.62 -3.58
C GLU A 163 10.33 -38.89 -3.15
N GLU A 164 9.38 -38.10 -3.66
CA GLU A 164 8.21 -38.74 -4.25
C GLU A 164 8.35 -38.61 -5.76
N SER A 165 8.23 -39.73 -6.46
CA SER A 165 8.49 -39.95 -7.90
C SER A 165 7.61 -39.18 -8.89
N ASP A 166 7.18 -37.97 -8.53
CA ASP A 166 6.17 -37.16 -9.20
C ASP A 166 6.65 -35.71 -9.45
N GLY A 167 7.95 -35.44 -9.34
CA GLY A 167 8.53 -34.12 -9.65
C GLY A 167 8.08 -33.00 -8.68
N ARG A 168 7.82 -33.35 -7.41
CA ARG A 168 7.37 -32.42 -6.36
C ARG A 168 8.47 -32.17 -5.33
N PHE A 169 8.54 -30.95 -4.81
CA PHE A 169 9.48 -30.55 -3.77
C PHE A 169 8.77 -30.44 -2.41
N PHE A 170 9.18 -31.29 -1.46
CA PHE A 170 8.63 -31.30 -0.10
C PHE A 170 9.31 -30.27 0.78
N VAL A 171 8.58 -29.20 1.09
CA VAL A 171 9.02 -28.11 1.96
C VAL A 171 8.90 -28.53 3.42
N GLU A 172 10.02 -28.56 4.12
CA GLU A 172 10.09 -28.77 5.57
C GLU A 172 9.95 -27.45 6.35
N ASP A 173 10.57 -26.40 5.82
CA ASP A 173 10.56 -25.06 6.40
C ASP A 173 10.79 -24.02 5.29
N PHE A 174 10.42 -22.76 5.55
CA PHE A 174 10.62 -21.67 4.61
C PHE A 174 10.89 -20.35 5.34
N ILE A 175 11.41 -19.36 4.62
CA ILE A 175 11.54 -17.98 5.08
C ILE A 175 11.25 -16.97 3.99
N PHE A 176 10.75 -15.82 4.42
CA PHE A 176 10.72 -14.58 3.63
C PHE A 176 11.83 -13.64 4.10
N TYR A 177 11.99 -12.49 3.44
CA TYR A 177 13.04 -11.53 3.81
C TYR A 177 12.71 -10.74 5.10
N GLU A 178 11.43 -10.66 5.50
CA GLU A 178 10.94 -10.13 6.79
C GLU A 178 11.40 -8.69 7.05
N GLY A 179 11.08 -7.77 6.13
CA GLY A 179 11.18 -6.32 6.31
C GLY A 179 12.55 -5.66 6.09
N GLY A 180 13.64 -6.43 6.07
CA GLY A 180 15.00 -5.89 5.93
C GLY A 180 15.49 -5.09 7.15
N PRO A 181 16.71 -4.52 7.12
CA PRO A 181 17.23 -3.70 8.21
C PRO A 181 16.41 -2.43 8.41
N GLN A 182 16.27 -1.97 9.67
CA GLN A 182 15.58 -0.74 10.02
C GLN A 182 16.54 0.31 10.55
N LYS A 183 16.40 1.57 10.11
CA LYS A 183 17.09 2.71 10.72
C LYS A 183 16.68 2.86 12.19
N PRO A 184 17.60 3.08 13.13
CA PRO A 184 17.23 3.22 14.54
C PRO A 184 16.47 4.52 14.79
N LEU A 185 15.40 4.45 15.60
CA LEU A 185 14.63 5.61 16.03
C LEU A 185 15.42 6.48 17.00
N LYS A 186 15.60 7.75 16.63
CA LYS A 186 16.12 8.77 17.55
C LYS A 186 14.99 9.31 18.43
N PRO A 187 15.20 9.52 19.74
CA PRO A 187 14.22 10.20 20.60
C PRO A 187 13.85 11.59 20.02
N LEU A 188 12.60 12.02 20.24
CA LEU A 188 12.14 13.36 19.91
C LEU A 188 11.74 14.10 21.18
N ASP A 189 12.06 15.39 21.22
CA ASP A 189 11.71 16.29 22.32
C ASP A 189 10.24 16.74 22.27
N SER A 190 9.64 16.69 21.08
CA SER A 190 8.23 17.00 20.84
C SER A 190 7.47 15.81 20.25
N SER A 191 6.14 15.92 20.15
CA SER A 191 5.26 14.89 19.57
C SER A 191 4.63 15.32 18.23
N PRO A 192 5.38 15.25 17.11
CA PRO A 192 4.83 15.52 15.78
C PRO A 192 3.73 14.54 15.41
N LEU A 193 2.65 15.05 14.82
CA LEU A 193 1.52 14.26 14.34
C LEU A 193 1.50 14.21 12.80
N LEU A 194 1.41 13.00 12.26
CA LEU A 194 1.18 12.73 10.84
C LEU A 194 -0.28 12.33 10.64
N VAL A 195 -0.99 13.05 9.78
CA VAL A 195 -2.39 12.73 9.43
C VAL A 195 -2.42 11.98 8.10
N LEU A 196 -3.12 10.84 8.09
CA LEU A 196 -3.38 10.03 6.91
C LEU A 196 -4.89 10.00 6.64
N ILE A 197 -5.29 10.38 5.44
CA ILE A 197 -6.66 10.33 4.94
C ILE A 197 -6.65 9.67 3.56
N SER A 198 -7.70 8.94 3.21
CA SER A 198 -7.81 8.29 1.89
C SER A 198 -9.26 8.22 1.46
N GLY A 199 -9.52 7.96 0.19
CA GLY A 199 -10.88 7.67 -0.27
C GLY A 199 -11.83 8.82 -0.05
N LEU A 200 -11.43 10.03 -0.44
CA LEU A 200 -12.36 11.15 -0.48
C LEU A 200 -13.49 10.85 -1.47
N ASN A 201 -13.19 10.17 -2.58
CA ASN A 201 -14.16 9.72 -3.58
C ASN A 201 -15.15 10.83 -3.98
N GLN A 202 -14.65 12.06 -4.14
CA GLN A 202 -15.48 13.22 -4.43
C GLN A 202 -16.33 12.97 -5.67
N SER A 203 -17.64 13.12 -5.50
CA SER A 203 -18.66 12.92 -6.54
C SER A 203 -19.95 13.63 -6.14
N ALA A 204 -20.82 13.91 -7.11
CA ALA A 204 -22.09 14.59 -6.84
C ALA A 204 -23.09 13.75 -6.01
N ALA A 205 -22.87 12.43 -5.87
CA ALA A 205 -23.84 11.50 -5.29
C ALA A 205 -23.75 11.32 -3.77
N HIS A 206 -22.63 11.71 -3.15
CA HIS A 206 -22.43 11.56 -1.70
C HIS A 206 -21.95 12.88 -1.11
N ASP A 207 -22.80 13.51 -0.29
CA ASP A 207 -22.45 14.73 0.41
C ASP A 207 -21.95 14.44 1.84
N PHE A 208 -20.66 14.66 2.05
CA PHE A 208 -19.99 14.64 3.34
C PHE A 208 -19.20 15.95 3.54
N SER A 209 -19.69 17.03 2.92
CA SER A 209 -19.10 18.38 2.98
C SER A 209 -18.95 18.88 4.42
N MET A 210 -19.98 18.69 5.26
CA MET A 210 -19.94 19.10 6.67
C MET A 210 -18.86 18.33 7.45
N SER A 211 -18.69 17.03 7.21
CA SER A 211 -17.64 16.23 7.84
C SER A 211 -16.24 16.68 7.40
N LEU A 212 -16.08 17.09 6.14
CA LEU A 212 -14.83 17.69 5.65
C LEU A 212 -14.58 19.09 6.19
N GLU A 213 -15.63 19.87 6.43
CA GLU A 213 -15.52 21.16 7.09
C GLU A 213 -15.08 20.98 8.54
N LEU A 214 -15.68 20.06 9.30
CA LEU A 214 -15.25 19.71 10.65
C LEU A 214 -13.79 19.23 10.67
N PHE A 215 -13.38 18.42 9.70
CA PHE A 215 -11.99 18.02 9.54
C PHE A 215 -11.07 19.23 9.34
N GLN A 216 -11.43 20.16 8.46
CA GLN A 216 -10.65 21.39 8.25
C GLN A 216 -10.56 22.23 9.53
N GLN A 217 -11.67 22.45 10.23
CA GLN A 217 -11.68 23.20 11.49
C GLN A 217 -10.81 22.53 12.56
N TRP A 218 -10.81 21.19 12.61
CA TRP A 218 -9.93 20.44 13.51
C TRP A 218 -8.45 20.62 13.17
N ILE A 219 -8.08 20.58 11.88
CA ILE A 219 -6.70 20.84 11.44
C ILE A 219 -6.24 22.26 11.76
N PHE A 220 -7.15 23.23 11.70
CA PHE A 220 -6.86 24.64 12.02
C PHE A 220 -6.83 24.93 13.52
N GLY A 221 -7.29 24.00 14.37
CA GLY A 221 -7.38 24.21 15.82
C GLY A 221 -8.56 25.11 16.22
N ASN A 222 -9.64 25.14 15.43
CA ASN A 222 -10.83 25.95 15.69
C ASN A 222 -11.94 25.17 16.43
N MET A 223 -11.61 24.01 16.99
CA MET A 223 -12.57 23.10 17.65
C MET A 223 -12.51 23.20 19.18
N GLU A 224 -11.99 24.30 19.71
CA GLU A 224 -11.88 24.54 21.16
C GLU A 224 -13.24 24.34 21.84
N GLY A 225 -13.27 23.53 22.90
CA GLY A 225 -14.49 23.21 23.63
C GLY A 225 -15.39 22.13 22.99
N PHE A 226 -15.12 21.68 21.76
CA PHE A 226 -15.82 20.57 21.11
C PHE A 226 -15.00 19.27 21.21
N GLY A 227 -15.39 18.40 22.14
CA GLY A 227 -14.80 17.07 22.31
C GLY A 227 -13.65 17.02 23.32
N HIS A 228 -12.88 15.92 23.29
CA HIS A 228 -11.79 15.71 24.25
C HIS A 228 -10.45 16.32 23.80
N GLY A 229 -10.30 16.83 22.58
CA GLY A 229 -9.02 17.35 22.06
C GLY A 229 -8.69 18.75 22.57
N HIS A 230 -7.40 19.13 22.56
CA HIS A 230 -6.96 20.50 22.82
C HIS A 230 -6.30 21.10 21.57
N ASP A 231 -6.40 22.42 21.36
CA ASP A 231 -5.93 23.08 20.13
C ASP A 231 -4.42 22.95 19.89
N TRP A 232 -3.64 22.76 20.96
CA TRP A 232 -2.21 22.49 20.85
C TRP A 232 -1.89 21.14 20.16
N GLU A 233 -2.84 20.19 20.13
CA GLU A 233 -2.70 18.94 19.35
C GLU A 233 -2.72 19.25 17.85
N ALA A 234 -3.59 20.17 17.42
CA ALA A 234 -3.67 20.61 16.03
C ALA A 234 -2.39 21.33 15.58
N ALA A 235 -1.80 22.13 16.47
CA ALA A 235 -0.50 22.78 16.23
C ALA A 235 0.65 21.78 16.07
N SER A 236 0.54 20.58 16.64
CA SER A 236 1.53 19.51 16.52
C SER A 236 1.41 18.69 15.22
N ILE A 237 0.37 18.93 14.41
CA ILE A 237 0.22 18.29 13.09
C ILE A 237 1.23 18.87 12.11
N VAL A 238 2.15 18.04 11.63
CA VAL A 238 3.27 18.48 10.79
C VAL A 238 3.06 18.20 9.30
N ARG A 239 2.16 17.28 8.95
CA ARG A 239 1.91 16.87 7.57
C ARG A 239 0.58 16.11 7.44
N ILE A 240 -0.08 16.30 6.29
CA ILE A 240 -1.24 15.53 5.86
C ILE A 240 -0.86 14.77 4.59
N VAL A 241 -1.18 13.47 4.53
CA VAL A 241 -1.09 12.64 3.31
C VAL A 241 -2.49 12.22 2.89
N ILE A 242 -2.89 12.59 1.68
CA ILE A 242 -4.11 12.12 1.02
C ILE A 242 -3.74 10.93 0.14
N ALA A 243 -4.01 9.72 0.63
CA ALA A 243 -3.57 8.45 0.07
C ALA A 243 -4.53 7.87 -0.98
N GLY A 244 -4.68 8.58 -2.11
CA GLY A 244 -5.41 8.12 -3.30
C GLY A 244 -6.93 8.06 -3.18
N ASN A 245 -7.56 7.88 -4.34
CA ASN A 245 -9.01 7.94 -4.56
C ASN A 245 -9.58 9.27 -4.04
N SER A 246 -8.97 10.37 -4.47
CA SER A 246 -9.44 11.71 -4.16
C SER A 246 -10.73 12.03 -4.92
N VAL A 247 -10.79 11.57 -6.18
CA VAL A 247 -11.95 11.69 -7.06
C VAL A 247 -12.43 10.30 -7.46
N LYS A 248 -13.76 10.13 -7.53
CA LYS A 248 -14.38 8.90 -8.02
C LYS A 248 -14.62 9.02 -9.53
N ALA A 249 -13.58 8.94 -10.34
CA ALA A 249 -13.79 8.87 -11.80
C ALA A 249 -14.39 7.50 -12.14
N THR A 250 -15.65 7.48 -12.61
CA THR A 250 -16.30 6.24 -13.00
C THR A 250 -15.61 5.66 -14.24
N LEU A 251 -14.84 4.58 -14.08
CA LEU A 251 -14.39 3.73 -15.19
C LEU A 251 -15.57 2.86 -15.66
N LYS A 252 -16.60 3.47 -16.24
CA LYS A 252 -17.60 2.64 -16.94
C LYS A 252 -16.92 2.04 -18.19
N PRO A 253 -17.03 0.72 -18.42
CA PRO A 253 -16.47 0.10 -19.61
C PRO A 253 -17.01 0.82 -20.85
N LYS A 254 -16.10 1.11 -21.79
CA LYS A 254 -16.42 1.68 -23.09
C LYS A 254 -17.18 0.64 -23.92
N ASN A 255 -18.46 0.42 -23.62
CA ASN A 255 -19.35 -0.13 -24.61
C ASN A 255 -19.40 0.88 -25.76
N HIS A 256 -19.18 0.43 -26.99
CA HIS A 256 -19.16 1.25 -28.22
C HIS A 256 -20.49 2.00 -28.53
N LEU A 257 -21.45 1.99 -27.60
CA LEU A 257 -22.79 2.56 -27.70
C LEU A 257 -23.04 3.77 -26.77
N GLN A 258 -22.00 4.35 -26.15
CA GLN A 258 -22.19 5.54 -25.31
C GLN A 258 -22.41 6.80 -26.18
N SER A 259 -23.44 7.57 -25.85
CA SER A 259 -23.77 8.82 -26.55
C SER A 259 -22.79 9.94 -26.18
N LYS A 260 -22.61 10.94 -27.05
CA LYS A 260 -21.76 12.11 -26.74
C LYS A 260 -22.17 12.82 -25.44
N ALA A 261 -23.48 12.89 -25.17
CA ALA A 261 -24.03 13.52 -23.99
C ALA A 261 -23.63 12.83 -22.67
N SER A 262 -23.52 11.49 -22.64
CA SER A 262 -23.08 10.79 -21.42
C SER A 262 -21.60 11.03 -21.09
N ASN A 263 -20.76 11.20 -22.12
CA ASN A 263 -19.34 11.52 -21.94
C ASN A 263 -19.13 12.97 -21.44
N GLU A 264 -19.94 13.92 -21.92
CA GLU A 264 -19.90 15.30 -21.47
C GLU A 264 -20.32 15.44 -20.00
N LEU A 265 -21.39 14.75 -19.58
CA LEU A 265 -21.82 14.71 -18.19
C LEU A 265 -20.75 14.13 -17.26
N ALA A 266 -20.17 12.99 -17.61
CA ALA A 266 -19.10 12.36 -16.83
C ALA A 266 -17.85 13.26 -16.71
N SER A 267 -17.51 13.99 -17.79
CA SER A 267 -16.40 14.94 -17.78
C SER A 267 -16.68 16.15 -16.88
N SER A 268 -17.92 16.63 -16.86
CA SER A 268 -18.36 17.73 -15.99
C SER A 268 -18.32 17.34 -14.51
N GLU A 269 -18.81 16.15 -14.17
CA GLU A 269 -18.77 15.60 -12.81
C GLU A 269 -17.32 15.44 -12.30
N LEU A 270 -16.44 14.89 -13.13
CA LEU A 270 -15.01 14.78 -12.83
C LEU A 270 -14.39 16.15 -12.57
N LEU A 271 -14.69 17.15 -13.42
CA LEU A 271 -14.17 18.51 -13.25
C LEU A 271 -14.67 19.15 -11.95
N SER A 272 -15.94 18.95 -11.59
CA SER A 272 -16.52 19.45 -10.34
C SER A 272 -15.83 18.82 -9.13
N ALA A 273 -15.63 17.49 -9.15
CA ALA A 273 -14.95 16.77 -8.09
C ALA A 273 -13.48 17.21 -7.93
N VAL A 274 -12.75 17.37 -9.03
CA VAL A 274 -11.37 17.89 -9.02
C VAL A 274 -11.32 19.30 -8.41
N LYS A 275 -12.26 20.19 -8.75
CA LYS A 275 -12.35 21.53 -8.15
C LYS A 275 -12.64 21.50 -6.65
N ALA A 276 -13.47 20.56 -6.19
CA ALA A 276 -13.73 20.38 -4.77
C ALA A 276 -12.48 19.91 -4.02
N VAL A 277 -11.73 18.95 -4.60
CA VAL A 277 -10.44 18.51 -4.06
C VAL A 277 -9.42 19.66 -4.05
N ASP A 278 -9.28 20.43 -5.13
CA ASP A 278 -8.40 21.60 -5.18
C ASP A 278 -8.76 22.65 -4.12
N THR A 279 -10.05 22.87 -3.86
CA THR A 279 -10.50 23.80 -2.82
C THR A 279 -10.16 23.31 -1.41
N LEU A 280 -10.37 22.02 -1.13
CA LEU A 280 -9.99 21.41 0.14
C LEU A 280 -8.48 21.52 0.38
N ILE A 281 -7.67 21.17 -0.62
CA ILE A 281 -6.21 21.23 -0.53
C ILE A 281 -5.75 22.67 -0.39
N TYR A 282 -6.30 23.62 -1.15
CA TYR A 282 -6.01 25.04 -1.03
C TYR A 282 -6.26 25.54 0.41
N ASN A 283 -7.35 25.12 1.04
CA ASN A 283 -7.65 25.48 2.43
C ASN A 283 -6.63 24.88 3.41
N LEU A 284 -6.34 23.59 3.28
CA LEU A 284 -5.39 22.90 4.18
C LEU A 284 -3.95 23.41 4.01
N ALA A 285 -3.51 23.60 2.76
CA ALA A 285 -2.15 23.99 2.41
C ALA A 285 -1.77 25.38 2.94
N GLN A 286 -2.74 26.25 3.24
CA GLN A 286 -2.49 27.53 3.92
C GLN A 286 -1.91 27.35 5.32
N SER A 287 -2.18 26.22 5.99
CA SER A 287 -1.78 25.97 7.38
C SER A 287 -0.75 24.85 7.51
N VAL A 288 -0.89 23.76 6.75
CA VAL A 288 -0.09 22.53 6.93
C VAL A 288 0.41 21.97 5.59
N PRO A 289 1.61 21.37 5.52
CA PRO A 289 2.03 20.64 4.33
C PRO A 289 1.07 19.48 3.97
N VAL A 290 0.65 19.42 2.70
CA VAL A 290 -0.26 18.41 2.14
C VAL A 290 0.40 17.70 0.97
N ASP A 291 0.53 16.38 1.10
CA ASP A 291 0.99 15.49 0.03
C ASP A 291 -0.21 14.72 -0.55
N LEU A 292 -0.40 14.80 -1.87
CA LEU A 292 -1.50 14.16 -2.59
C LEU A 292 -1.00 12.99 -3.44
N MET A 293 -1.38 11.77 -3.05
CA MET A 293 -1.11 10.55 -3.81
C MET A 293 -2.27 10.25 -4.77
N PRO A 294 -2.00 9.77 -6.00
CA PRO A 294 -3.02 9.21 -6.87
C PRO A 294 -3.48 7.82 -6.38
N GLY A 295 -4.74 7.49 -6.63
CA GLY A 295 -5.31 6.15 -6.48
C GLY A 295 -5.84 5.56 -7.79
N GLU A 296 -6.65 4.52 -7.69
CA GLU A 296 -7.17 3.75 -8.83
C GLU A 296 -8.09 4.57 -9.73
N PHE A 297 -8.90 5.45 -9.13
CA PHE A 297 -9.93 6.24 -9.82
C PHE A 297 -9.53 7.70 -10.04
N ASP A 298 -8.31 8.08 -9.66
CA ASP A 298 -7.82 9.44 -9.86
C ASP A 298 -7.34 9.65 -11.32
N PRO A 299 -7.34 10.90 -11.83
CA PRO A 299 -6.85 11.24 -13.16
C PRO A 299 -5.31 11.17 -13.27
N ALA A 300 -4.77 9.96 -13.07
CA ALA A 300 -3.35 9.60 -13.18
C ALA A 300 -3.17 8.38 -14.09
N ASN A 301 -1.94 7.92 -14.30
CA ASN A 301 -1.72 6.66 -15.00
C ASN A 301 -2.24 5.46 -14.18
N HIS A 302 -2.76 4.45 -14.86
CA HIS A 302 -3.28 3.23 -14.24
C HIS A 302 -2.17 2.28 -13.76
N MET A 303 -1.07 2.17 -14.53
CA MET A 303 0.06 1.29 -14.17
C MET A 303 0.84 1.82 -12.98
N LEU A 304 1.30 0.93 -12.10
CA LEU A 304 2.18 1.24 -10.99
C LEU A 304 3.66 1.37 -11.45
N PRO A 305 4.45 2.27 -10.84
CA PRO A 305 4.03 3.34 -9.94
C PRO A 305 3.20 4.41 -10.64
N GLN A 306 2.11 4.84 -10.02
CA GLN A 306 1.32 5.96 -10.50
C GLN A 306 2.10 7.25 -10.26
N GLN A 307 2.25 8.07 -11.30
CA GLN A 307 2.96 9.34 -11.23
C GLN A 307 2.06 10.41 -10.60
N PRO A 308 2.65 11.47 -10.00
CA PRO A 308 1.90 12.58 -9.45
C PRO A 308 0.85 13.11 -10.44
N MET A 309 -0.35 13.43 -9.94
CA MET A 309 -1.37 14.09 -10.74
C MET A 309 -0.87 15.45 -11.24
N HIS A 310 -1.24 15.79 -12.48
CA HIS A 310 -0.71 16.97 -13.14
C HIS A 310 -1.18 18.27 -12.45
N HIS A 311 -0.27 19.24 -12.31
CA HIS A 311 -0.50 20.51 -11.60
C HIS A 311 -1.68 21.33 -12.18
N CYS A 312 -2.02 21.15 -13.46
CA CYS A 312 -3.16 21.84 -14.08
C CYS A 312 -4.52 21.48 -13.44
N LEU A 313 -4.59 20.36 -12.72
CA LEU A 313 -5.79 19.93 -12.01
C LEU A 313 -5.99 20.73 -10.71
N PHE A 314 -4.93 21.36 -10.19
CA PHE A 314 -4.93 22.04 -8.89
C PHE A 314 -4.42 23.48 -8.99
N PRO A 315 -5.06 24.33 -9.81
CA PRO A 315 -4.56 25.69 -10.07
C PRO A 315 -4.48 26.54 -8.80
N ARG A 316 -5.39 26.35 -7.82
CA ARG A 316 -5.36 27.12 -6.57
C ARG A 316 -4.28 26.59 -5.64
N SER A 317 -4.23 25.27 -5.45
CA SER A 317 -3.29 24.66 -4.51
C SER A 317 -1.83 24.77 -4.96
N ALA A 318 -1.59 24.79 -6.28
CA ALA A 318 -0.25 24.87 -6.86
C ALA A 318 0.50 26.17 -6.51
N GLU A 319 -0.19 27.19 -6.02
CA GLU A 319 0.43 28.43 -5.53
C GLU A 319 1.20 28.24 -4.22
N PHE A 320 0.89 27.17 -3.46
CA PHE A 320 1.51 26.92 -2.17
C PHE A 320 2.68 25.94 -2.26
N SER A 321 3.82 26.32 -1.67
CA SER A 321 4.97 25.41 -1.50
C SER A 321 4.71 24.26 -0.51
N SER A 322 3.67 24.39 0.31
CA SER A 322 3.17 23.37 1.25
C SER A 322 2.33 22.30 0.56
N PHE A 323 1.91 22.49 -0.69
CA PHE A 323 1.23 21.46 -1.47
C PHE A 323 2.20 20.71 -2.40
N ARG A 324 2.09 19.38 -2.45
CA ARG A 324 2.85 18.55 -3.38
C ARG A 324 2.03 17.36 -3.88
N GLY A 325 1.99 17.18 -5.20
CA GLY A 325 1.61 15.89 -5.79
C GLY A 325 2.76 14.89 -5.68
N VAL A 326 2.48 13.67 -5.26
CA VAL A 326 3.47 12.61 -5.03
C VAL A 326 3.06 11.32 -5.74
N PRO A 327 3.98 10.36 -6.01
CA PRO A 327 3.61 9.10 -6.67
C PRO A 327 2.85 8.15 -5.74
N ASN A 328 2.35 7.05 -6.31
CA ASN A 328 1.89 5.88 -5.57
C ASN A 328 2.63 4.64 -6.10
N PRO A 329 3.42 3.92 -5.28
CA PRO A 329 3.67 4.13 -3.84
C PRO A 329 4.40 5.43 -3.50
N TYR A 330 4.35 5.83 -2.22
CA TYR A 330 5.02 7.03 -1.70
C TYR A 330 5.91 6.68 -0.49
N ALA A 331 7.15 7.18 -0.53
CA ALA A 331 8.11 7.07 0.56
C ALA A 331 8.72 8.44 0.90
N PHE A 332 8.85 8.73 2.20
CA PHE A 332 9.45 9.96 2.70
C PHE A 332 9.97 9.78 4.12
N GLU A 333 10.78 10.73 4.58
CA GLU A 333 11.22 10.83 5.96
C GLU A 333 10.63 12.09 6.59
N VAL A 334 10.07 11.98 7.80
CA VAL A 334 9.57 13.12 8.58
C VAL A 334 9.98 12.95 10.04
N ALA A 335 10.55 13.99 10.63
CA ALA A 335 11.11 13.94 11.98
C ALA A 335 12.10 12.77 12.19
N ASP A 336 12.94 12.47 11.20
CA ASP A 336 13.87 11.33 11.15
C ASP A 336 13.23 9.92 11.04
N ARG A 337 11.91 9.83 10.79
CA ARG A 337 11.18 8.55 10.61
C ARG A 337 10.87 8.31 9.15
N THR A 338 11.34 7.19 8.61
CA THR A 338 10.94 6.62 7.32
C THR A 338 9.47 6.19 7.32
N ILE A 339 8.70 6.73 6.39
CA ILE A 339 7.30 6.41 6.14
C ILE A 339 7.17 5.86 4.72
N LEU A 340 6.43 4.77 4.56
CA LEU A 340 6.10 4.16 3.28
C LEU A 340 4.59 3.92 3.21
N GLY A 341 3.98 4.10 2.05
CA GLY A 341 2.61 3.65 1.88
C GLY A 341 2.10 3.68 0.45
N THR A 342 0.91 3.12 0.30
CA THR A 342 0.21 2.97 -0.98
C THR A 342 -1.22 3.52 -0.90
N ALA A 343 -1.86 3.68 -2.05
CA ALA A 343 -3.30 3.95 -2.11
C ALA A 343 -4.18 2.69 -1.93
N GLY A 344 -3.60 1.55 -1.54
CA GLY A 344 -4.34 0.34 -1.17
C GLY A 344 -4.57 -0.71 -2.25
N GLN A 345 -4.29 -0.41 -3.53
CA GLN A 345 -4.52 -1.40 -4.61
C GLN A 345 -3.78 -2.71 -4.39
N ASN A 346 -2.55 -2.65 -3.86
CA ASN A 346 -1.75 -3.84 -3.53
C ASN A 346 -2.41 -4.73 -2.48
N VAL A 347 -2.97 -4.14 -1.42
CA VAL A 347 -3.65 -4.87 -0.34
C VAL A 347 -4.92 -5.54 -0.86
N HIS A 348 -5.74 -4.79 -1.61
CA HIS A 348 -6.96 -5.33 -2.23
C HIS A 348 -6.65 -6.47 -3.20
N ASP A 349 -5.60 -6.34 -4.00
CA ASP A 349 -5.21 -7.37 -4.95
C ASP A 349 -4.71 -8.64 -4.24
N VAL A 350 -3.88 -8.50 -3.19
CA VAL A 350 -3.46 -9.65 -2.36
C VAL A 350 -4.68 -10.41 -1.81
N LEU A 351 -5.73 -9.72 -1.34
CA LEU A 351 -6.95 -10.36 -0.83
C LEU A 351 -7.77 -11.07 -1.91
N ARG A 352 -7.70 -10.63 -3.17
CA ARG A 352 -8.37 -11.33 -4.28
C ARG A 352 -7.71 -12.68 -4.60
N TYR A 353 -6.42 -12.81 -4.35
CA TYR A 353 -5.60 -13.98 -4.73
C TYR A 353 -5.06 -14.80 -3.55
N SER A 354 -5.46 -14.49 -2.32
CA SER A 354 -5.12 -15.23 -1.09
C SER A 354 -6.36 -15.47 -0.23
N LYS A 355 -6.23 -16.30 0.82
CA LYS A 355 -7.25 -16.44 1.88
C LYS A 355 -6.78 -15.78 3.19
N LEU A 356 -6.03 -14.68 3.09
CA LEU A 356 -5.65 -13.90 4.28
C LEU A 356 -6.90 -13.26 4.91
N ASP A 357 -6.94 -13.19 6.23
CA ASP A 357 -8.12 -12.83 7.02
C ASP A 357 -8.54 -11.35 6.93
N GLY A 358 -7.85 -10.53 6.13
CA GLY A 358 -8.27 -9.17 5.85
C GLY A 358 -7.12 -8.20 5.50
N PRO A 359 -7.45 -6.91 5.32
CA PRO A 359 -6.49 -5.90 4.85
C PRO A 359 -5.24 -5.73 5.72
N MET A 360 -5.36 -5.87 7.05
CA MET A 360 -4.21 -5.77 7.96
C MET A 360 -3.21 -6.91 7.72
N GLU A 361 -3.70 -8.15 7.59
CA GLU A 361 -2.85 -9.31 7.32
C GLU A 361 -2.24 -9.25 5.92
N ALA A 362 -2.97 -8.76 4.92
CA ALA A 362 -2.42 -8.51 3.59
C ALA A 362 -1.33 -7.42 3.59
N LEU A 363 -1.53 -6.32 4.32
CA LEU A 363 -0.52 -5.26 4.48
C LEU A 363 0.73 -5.80 5.17
N LYS A 364 0.54 -6.52 6.28
CA LYS A 364 1.61 -7.19 7.03
C LYS A 364 2.36 -8.20 6.17
N ALA A 365 1.64 -8.99 5.37
CA ALA A 365 2.24 -9.95 4.45
C ALA A 365 3.15 -9.26 3.43
N THR A 366 2.75 -8.12 2.83
CA THR A 366 3.62 -7.37 1.90
C THR A 366 4.90 -6.86 2.55
N LEU A 367 4.86 -6.49 3.83
CA LEU A 367 6.06 -6.16 4.60
C LEU A 367 6.94 -7.39 4.88
N ARG A 368 6.32 -8.52 5.26
CA ARG A 368 7.03 -9.79 5.52
C ARG A 368 7.71 -10.36 4.27
N TRP A 369 7.07 -10.23 3.12
CA TRP A 369 7.65 -10.57 1.82
C TRP A 369 8.69 -9.57 1.34
N SER A 370 8.81 -8.42 2.02
CA SER A 370 9.62 -7.27 1.63
C SER A 370 9.35 -6.81 0.19
N HIS A 371 8.08 -6.80 -0.19
CA HIS A 371 7.67 -6.41 -1.53
C HIS A 371 6.32 -5.71 -1.49
N ILE A 372 6.28 -4.44 -1.92
CA ILE A 372 5.10 -3.58 -1.83
C ILE A 372 3.96 -4.13 -2.71
N VAL A 373 4.29 -4.59 -3.93
CA VAL A 373 3.29 -5.03 -4.93
C VAL A 373 3.71 -6.36 -5.58
N PRO A 374 3.74 -7.48 -4.83
CA PRO A 374 4.31 -8.75 -5.31
C PRO A 374 3.60 -9.28 -6.55
N THR A 375 2.29 -9.03 -6.64
CA THR A 375 1.42 -9.50 -7.71
C THR A 375 1.59 -8.73 -9.03
N ALA A 376 2.37 -7.64 -9.04
CA ALA A 376 2.73 -6.96 -10.29
C ALA A 376 3.89 -7.69 -10.98
N PRO A 377 3.88 -7.83 -12.32
CA PRO A 377 2.86 -7.35 -13.28
C PRO A 377 1.67 -8.30 -13.53
N ASP A 378 1.62 -9.45 -12.87
CA ASP A 378 0.72 -10.56 -13.20
C ASP A 378 -0.78 -10.20 -13.10
N THR A 379 -1.17 -9.47 -12.06
CA THR A 379 -2.57 -9.07 -11.81
C THR A 379 -2.70 -7.56 -11.67
N LEU A 380 -1.78 -6.90 -10.97
CA LEU A 380 -1.68 -5.45 -10.94
C LEU A 380 -0.78 -4.93 -12.07
N PRO A 381 -1.28 -4.05 -12.96
CA PRO A 381 -0.47 -3.50 -14.03
C PRO A 381 0.68 -2.65 -13.50
N CYS A 382 1.89 -2.88 -14.01
CA CYS A 382 3.04 -2.04 -13.73
C CYS A 382 3.86 -1.76 -15.00
N TYR A 383 4.77 -0.78 -14.93
CA TYR A 383 5.72 -0.55 -16.02
C TYR A 383 6.68 -1.75 -16.17
N PRO A 384 7.09 -2.11 -17.40
CA PRO A 384 8.00 -3.24 -17.66
C PRO A 384 9.45 -2.89 -17.27
N TYR A 385 9.72 -2.80 -15.97
CA TYR A 385 11.06 -2.56 -15.44
C TYR A 385 12.01 -3.69 -15.83
N TYR A 386 13.23 -3.32 -16.24
CA TYR A 386 14.23 -4.28 -16.68
C TYR A 386 15.58 -4.17 -15.97
N GLN A 387 15.83 -3.06 -15.25
CA GLN A 387 17.08 -2.85 -14.51
C GLN A 387 16.94 -3.14 -13.01
N LYS A 388 15.81 -2.71 -12.44
CA LYS A 388 15.54 -2.80 -11.01
C LYS A 388 14.04 -2.88 -10.76
N ASP A 389 13.61 -3.72 -9.84
CA ASP A 389 12.24 -3.72 -9.33
C ASP A 389 12.10 -2.65 -8.22
N PRO A 390 11.33 -1.56 -8.44
CA PRO A 390 11.20 -0.49 -7.44
C PRO A 390 10.34 -0.90 -6.24
N PHE A 391 9.64 -2.03 -6.30
CA PHE A 391 8.70 -2.44 -5.26
C PHE A 391 9.33 -3.26 -4.14
N ILE A 392 10.63 -3.56 -4.21
CA ILE A 392 11.36 -4.27 -3.15
C ILE A 392 11.59 -3.33 -1.96
N ILE A 393 11.25 -3.80 -0.76
CA ILE A 393 11.47 -3.10 0.50
C ILE A 393 12.87 -3.48 1.03
N ASN A 394 13.86 -2.65 0.67
CA ASN A 394 15.25 -2.85 1.08
C ASN A 394 15.52 -2.44 2.53
N GLU A 395 14.88 -1.36 2.98
CA GLU A 395 14.97 -0.85 4.34
C GLU A 395 13.57 -0.82 4.95
N CYS A 396 13.45 -1.33 6.18
CA CYS A 396 12.18 -1.42 6.88
C CYS A 396 11.69 0.00 7.24
N PRO A 397 10.46 0.39 6.86
CA PRO A 397 9.92 1.68 7.26
C PRO A 397 9.57 1.69 8.76
N HIS A 398 9.37 2.85 9.39
CA HIS A 398 8.84 2.93 10.75
C HIS A 398 7.31 2.95 10.78
N VAL A 399 6.71 3.50 9.72
CA VAL A 399 5.26 3.48 9.49
C VAL A 399 5.02 2.97 8.09
N TYR A 400 4.18 1.94 7.96
CA TYR A 400 3.76 1.39 6.69
C TYR A 400 2.24 1.42 6.59
N PHE A 401 1.70 2.14 5.59
CA PHE A 401 0.26 2.34 5.47
C PHE A 401 -0.30 1.93 4.11
N ALA A 402 -1.59 1.56 4.10
CA ALA A 402 -2.39 1.41 2.89
C ALA A 402 -3.65 2.26 3.00
N GLY A 403 -3.90 3.07 1.97
CA GLY A 403 -5.14 3.83 1.80
C GLY A 403 -6.32 2.96 1.36
N ASN A 404 -7.52 3.53 1.37
CA ASN A 404 -8.73 2.97 0.75
C ASN A 404 -9.10 1.56 1.25
N VAL A 405 -8.73 1.22 2.47
CA VAL A 405 -9.02 -0.08 3.09
C VAL A 405 -10.25 0.09 3.99
N GLY A 406 -11.26 -0.76 3.85
CA GLY A 406 -12.63 -0.51 4.33
C GLY A 406 -12.74 0.12 5.72
N GLU A 407 -12.18 -0.50 6.74
CA GLU A 407 -12.17 0.01 8.12
C GLU A 407 -10.77 0.38 8.61
N PHE A 408 -10.71 1.31 9.55
CA PHE A 408 -9.47 1.66 10.24
C PHE A 408 -8.95 0.49 11.07
N MET A 409 -7.71 0.09 10.82
CA MET A 409 -6.99 -0.87 11.65
C MET A 409 -5.56 -0.41 11.84
N THR A 410 -4.95 -0.75 12.97
CA THR A 410 -3.54 -0.49 13.20
C THR A 410 -2.93 -1.57 14.08
N GLU A 411 -1.70 -1.97 13.75
CA GLU A 411 -0.93 -2.96 14.49
C GLU A 411 0.52 -2.48 14.62
N LEU A 412 1.20 -2.84 15.71
CA LEU A 412 2.65 -2.71 15.80
C LEU A 412 3.27 -4.07 15.46
N TRP A 413 3.87 -4.17 14.28
CA TRP A 413 4.62 -5.36 13.88
C TRP A 413 6.04 -5.31 14.45
N THR A 414 6.53 -6.46 14.92
CA THR A 414 7.91 -6.62 15.39
C THR A 414 8.63 -7.65 14.53
N GLY A 415 9.74 -7.25 13.95
CA GLY A 415 10.59 -8.09 13.12
C GLY A 415 11.52 -9.00 13.91
N PRO A 416 12.15 -9.98 13.24
CA PRO A 416 12.99 -10.97 13.89
C PRO A 416 14.27 -10.39 14.52
N ASN A 417 14.74 -9.22 14.08
CA ASN A 417 15.94 -8.57 14.64
C ASN A 417 15.60 -7.32 15.48
N GLY A 418 14.34 -7.20 15.92
CA GLY A 418 13.89 -6.09 16.74
C GLY A 418 13.43 -4.85 15.96
N GLU A 419 13.27 -4.97 14.63
CA GLU A 419 12.61 -3.96 13.82
C GLU A 419 11.18 -3.74 14.35
N SER A 420 10.69 -2.50 14.37
CA SER A 420 9.33 -2.19 14.84
C SER A 420 8.62 -1.26 13.87
N VAL A 421 7.50 -1.72 13.31
CA VAL A 421 6.77 -1.01 12.25
C VAL A 421 5.33 -0.81 12.66
N ARG A 422 4.88 0.45 12.66
CA ARG A 422 3.47 0.79 12.81
C ARG A 422 2.76 0.56 11.48
N LEU A 423 1.94 -0.50 11.42
CA LEU A 423 1.05 -0.78 10.29
C LEU A 423 -0.24 0.03 10.44
N VAL A 424 -0.68 0.67 9.36
CA VAL A 424 -1.91 1.49 9.35
C VAL A 424 -2.76 1.21 8.12
N CYS A 425 -3.93 0.66 8.35
CA CYS A 425 -5.00 0.59 7.36
C CYS A 425 -5.84 1.87 7.46
N VAL A 426 -5.72 2.75 6.47
CA VAL A 426 -6.41 4.05 6.45
C VAL A 426 -7.79 3.87 5.82
N PRO A 427 -8.88 4.23 6.53
CA PRO A 427 -10.23 4.05 6.03
C PRO A 427 -10.54 4.97 4.84
N SER A 428 -11.50 4.56 4.02
CA SER A 428 -12.14 5.44 3.04
C SER A 428 -12.95 6.52 3.76
N PHE A 429 -12.59 7.78 3.56
CA PHE A 429 -13.25 8.91 4.21
C PHE A 429 -14.70 9.07 3.74
N SER A 430 -15.00 8.81 2.46
CA SER A 430 -16.38 8.90 1.95
C SER A 430 -17.34 7.94 2.65
N GLU A 431 -16.83 6.80 3.13
CA GLU A 431 -17.62 5.76 3.79
C GLU A 431 -17.64 5.92 5.31
N ASN A 432 -16.48 6.23 5.90
CA ASN A 432 -16.31 6.22 7.35
C ASN A 432 -16.22 7.61 7.98
N GLN A 433 -15.99 8.64 7.17
CA GLN A 433 -15.77 10.03 7.60
C GLN A 433 -14.72 10.13 8.71
N SER A 434 -13.65 9.34 8.58
CA SER A 434 -12.61 9.23 9.59
C SER A 434 -11.22 9.18 8.98
N ILE A 435 -10.23 9.52 9.80
CA ILE A 435 -8.81 9.61 9.43
C ILE A 435 -7.96 8.81 10.43
N ALA A 436 -6.72 8.54 10.05
CA ALA A 436 -5.70 7.99 10.94
C ALA A 436 -4.68 9.09 11.33
N VAL A 437 -4.36 9.17 12.61
CA VAL A 437 -3.36 10.13 13.13
C VAL A 437 -2.27 9.34 13.84
N VAL A 438 -1.04 9.49 13.36
CA VAL A 438 0.15 8.80 13.89
C VAL A 438 0.99 9.78 14.69
N ASN A 439 1.27 9.43 15.95
CA ASN A 439 2.23 10.14 16.78
C ASN A 439 3.64 9.65 16.46
N LEU A 440 4.46 10.50 15.83
CA LEU A 440 5.81 10.16 15.38
C LEU A 440 6.82 10.04 16.52
N ARG A 441 6.44 10.36 17.76
CA ARG A 441 7.27 10.11 18.94
C ARG A 441 7.03 8.74 19.53
N THR A 442 5.77 8.36 19.75
CA THR A 442 5.41 7.08 20.39
C THR A 442 5.15 5.94 19.40
N MET A 443 5.00 6.24 18.12
CA MET A 443 4.50 5.33 17.08
C MET A 443 3.07 4.84 17.32
N ASP A 444 2.29 5.49 18.18
CA ASP A 444 0.88 5.17 18.34
C ASP A 444 0.03 5.78 17.21
N CYS A 445 -1.00 5.05 16.80
CA CYS A 445 -1.96 5.52 15.79
C CYS A 445 -3.37 5.51 16.36
N ARG A 446 -4.13 6.58 16.13
CA ARG A 446 -5.52 6.75 16.59
C ARG A 446 -6.42 7.13 15.42
N LYS A 447 -7.66 6.66 15.47
CA LYS A 447 -8.74 7.08 14.57
C LYS A 447 -9.37 8.36 15.08
N VAL A 448 -9.62 9.32 14.20
CA VAL A 448 -10.49 10.48 14.47
C VAL A 448 -11.67 10.42 13.52
N SER A 449 -12.89 10.51 14.05
CA SER A 449 -14.14 10.43 13.28
C SER A 449 -14.84 11.79 13.27
N PHE A 450 -15.28 12.21 12.10
CA PHE A 450 -16.05 13.43 11.85
C PHE A 450 -17.49 13.09 11.41
N LYS A 451 -17.91 11.85 11.66
CA LYS A 451 -19.27 11.41 11.37
C LYS A 451 -20.26 12.17 12.23
N LEU A 452 -21.29 12.67 11.57
CA LEU A 452 -22.40 13.35 12.20
C LEU A 452 -23.49 12.33 12.49
N ASP A 453 -24.02 12.38 13.70
CA ASP A 453 -25.22 11.62 14.02
C ASP A 453 -26.40 12.24 13.28
N ALA A 454 -27.24 11.40 12.68
CA ALA A 454 -28.53 11.88 12.19
C ALA A 454 -29.28 12.43 13.41
N ILE A 455 -29.72 13.69 13.33
CA ILE A 455 -30.61 14.25 14.34
C ILE A 455 -31.83 13.33 14.36
N GLY A 456 -31.97 12.54 15.41
CA GLY A 456 -33.16 11.72 15.60
C GLY A 456 -34.34 12.68 15.56
N GLU A 457 -35.33 12.36 14.73
CA GLU A 457 -36.66 12.94 14.88
C GLU A 457 -37.09 12.64 16.31
N GLY A 458 -36.90 13.62 17.20
CA GLY A 458 -37.41 13.56 18.55
C GLY A 458 -38.92 13.44 18.42
N GLU A 459 -39.47 12.36 18.97
CA GLU A 459 -40.89 12.22 19.23
C GLU A 459 -41.35 13.49 19.99
N GLU A 460 -42.18 14.31 19.33
CA GLU A 460 -42.96 15.38 19.98
C GLU A 460 -43.95 14.82 21.01
#